data_AF-A0A9P4IBG4-F1
#
_entry.id   AF-A0A9P4IBG4-F1
#
_cell.length_a   1.000
_cell.length_b   1.000
_cell.length_c   1.000
_cell.angle_alpha   90.00
_cell.angle_beta   90.00
_cell.angle_gamma   90.00
#
_symmetry.space_group_name_H-M   'P 1'
#
loop_
_entity.id
_entity.type
_entity.pdbx_description
1 polymer ?
#
loop_
_entity_poly.entity_id
_entity_poly.type
_entity_poly.pdbx_seq_one_letter_code
_entity_poly.pdbx_strand_id
1 'polypeptide(L)'
;FCTLHSTLPSPTQDTWLLHRDVLHALIVPVVALYHRTALLAEAALCSSRPEDFEIAYRADARSAFISLQCFVHEEEQWCYSRGCPACTTLHTLETESTIRLAITAALLAESSESPEGTGVPSLASFLPALQCATEADPFWGPQFWEHHHGKASALRDSIHALIQQASELEALVLSPRPGRSPVQSPDRSPTKSKTLNFELRTASSPTNTRSSDCEDGKSLPRLSPSPLAKQQLRLDREQRALVSRAVWQVYSAVAMPAAER
;
A
#
# COMPACT_ATOMS: atom_id res chain seq x y z
N PHE A 1 20.91 6.78 13.60
CA PHE A 1 20.46 8.19 13.61
C PHE A 1 21.21 8.98 12.56
N CYS A 2 20.61 10.04 11.99
CA CYS A 2 21.32 10.99 11.13
C CYS A 2 22.08 12.02 11.98
N THR A 3 22.93 12.85 11.36
CA THR A 3 23.77 13.84 12.04
C THR A 3 22.99 14.83 12.91
N LEU A 4 21.76 15.19 12.51
CA LEU A 4 20.89 16.09 13.25
C LEU A 4 20.30 15.44 14.51
N HIS A 5 20.02 14.13 14.46
CA HIS A 5 19.35 13.42 15.54
C HIS A 5 20.30 12.60 16.42
N SER A 6 21.58 12.44 16.02
CA SER A 6 22.59 11.73 16.79
C SER A 6 23.07 12.50 18.02
N THR A 7 22.87 13.83 18.05
CA THR A 7 23.26 14.70 19.16
C THR A 7 22.17 14.84 20.22
N LEU A 8 20.98 14.31 19.98
CA LEU A 8 19.89 14.35 20.94
C LEU A 8 20.20 13.51 22.19
N PRO A 9 19.64 13.86 23.36
CA PRO A 9 19.79 13.05 24.57
C PRO A 9 19.31 11.60 24.37
N SER A 10 19.96 10.64 25.03
CA SER A 10 19.58 9.21 25.03
C SER A 10 18.07 8.97 25.23
N PRO A 11 17.38 9.53 26.24
CA PRO A 11 15.95 9.23 26.45
C PRO A 11 15.07 9.67 25.27
N THR A 12 15.44 10.75 24.57
CA THR A 12 14.76 11.19 23.37
C THR A 12 15.02 10.24 22.20
N GLN A 13 16.26 9.77 22.04
CA GLN A 13 16.61 8.76 21.04
C GLN A 13 15.86 7.45 21.26
N ASP A 14 15.75 6.99 22.51
CA ASP A 14 15.01 5.77 22.89
C ASP A 14 13.53 5.90 22.54
N THR A 15 12.93 7.08 22.75
CA THR A 15 11.55 7.37 22.35
C THR A 15 11.37 7.30 20.83
N TRP A 16 12.31 7.86 20.06
CA TRP A 16 12.27 7.76 18.59
C TRP A 16 12.45 6.34 18.08
N LEU A 17 13.28 5.53 18.74
CA LEU A 17 13.43 4.11 18.43
C LEU A 17 12.11 3.38 18.66
N LEU A 18 11.47 3.59 19.81
CA LEU A 18 10.18 3.00 20.13
C LEU A 18 9.10 3.37 19.09
N HIS A 19 8.97 4.65 18.76
CA HIS A 19 7.98 5.09 17.77
C HIS A 19 8.23 4.50 16.39
N ARG A 20 9.50 4.43 15.95
CA ARG A 20 9.87 3.74 14.70
C ARG A 20 9.50 2.26 14.77
N ASP A 21 9.77 1.58 15.87
CA ASP A 21 9.51 0.14 16.00
C ASP A 21 8.02 -0.17 16.01
N VAL A 22 7.20 0.67 16.64
CA VAL A 22 5.74 0.59 16.54
C VAL A 22 5.28 0.78 15.09
N LEU A 23 5.76 1.82 14.41
CA LEU A 23 5.43 2.05 12.99
C LEU A 23 5.85 0.87 12.11
N HIS A 24 7.04 0.33 12.34
CA HIS A 24 7.55 -0.84 11.62
C HIS A 24 6.65 -2.06 11.82
N ALA A 25 6.28 -2.35 13.07
CA ALA A 25 5.40 -3.45 13.43
C ALA A 25 4.02 -3.33 12.77
N LEU A 26 3.52 -2.11 12.56
CA LEU A 26 2.24 -1.85 11.90
C LEU A 26 2.32 -1.93 10.38
N ILE A 27 3.31 -1.27 9.77
CA ILE A 27 3.35 -1.04 8.33
C ILE A 27 3.93 -2.25 7.58
N VAL A 28 4.96 -2.91 8.12
CA VAL A 28 5.61 -4.03 7.42
C VAL A 28 4.67 -5.20 7.11
N PRO A 29 3.73 -5.60 7.98
CA PRO A 29 2.72 -6.60 7.62
C PRO A 29 1.86 -6.21 6.41
N VAL A 30 1.51 -4.93 6.28
CA VAL A 30 0.74 -4.41 5.13
C VAL A 30 1.57 -4.49 3.85
N VAL A 31 2.87 -4.17 3.94
CA VAL A 31 3.82 -4.30 2.82
C VAL A 31 3.99 -5.78 2.42
N ALA A 32 4.09 -6.68 3.39
CA ALA A 32 4.18 -8.12 3.14
C ALA A 32 2.92 -8.66 2.47
N LEU A 33 1.74 -8.19 2.88
CA LEU A 33 0.46 -8.50 2.21
C LEU A 33 0.47 -8.05 0.75
N TYR A 34 0.95 -6.83 0.46
CA TYR A 34 1.08 -6.35 -0.91
C TYR A 34 1.96 -7.28 -1.75
N HIS A 35 3.16 -7.62 -1.29
CA HIS A 35 4.06 -8.52 -2.04
C HIS A 35 3.45 -9.90 -2.27
N ARG A 36 2.75 -10.45 -1.27
CA ARG A 36 2.03 -11.72 -1.43
C ARG A 36 0.93 -11.63 -2.48
N THR A 37 0.13 -10.58 -2.45
CA THR A 37 -0.96 -10.38 -3.43
C THR A 37 -0.39 -10.16 -4.83
N ALA A 38 0.71 -9.41 -4.97
CA ALA A 38 1.40 -9.23 -6.25
C ALA A 38 1.91 -10.56 -6.84
N LEU A 39 2.52 -11.43 -6.02
CA LEU A 39 2.97 -12.76 -6.46
C LEU A 39 1.81 -13.67 -6.89
N LEU A 40 0.67 -13.61 -6.18
CA LEU A 40 -0.52 -14.36 -6.55
C LEU A 40 -1.11 -13.86 -7.87
N ALA A 41 -1.15 -12.54 -8.08
CA ALA A 41 -1.58 -11.94 -9.33
C ALA A 41 -0.64 -12.34 -10.49
N GLU A 42 0.68 -12.29 -10.28
CA GLU A 42 1.69 -12.73 -11.25
C GLU A 42 1.42 -14.20 -11.69
N ALA A 43 1.21 -15.08 -10.72
CA ALA A 43 0.94 -16.50 -10.97
C ALA A 43 -0.40 -16.73 -11.69
N ALA A 44 -1.46 -16.05 -11.27
CA ALA A 44 -2.79 -16.23 -11.83
C ALA A 44 -2.91 -15.68 -13.26
N LEU A 45 -2.28 -14.55 -13.54
CA LEU A 45 -2.34 -13.89 -14.85
C LEU A 45 -1.28 -14.42 -15.82
N CYS A 46 -0.28 -15.16 -15.33
CA CYS A 46 0.91 -15.55 -16.10
C CYS A 46 1.58 -14.34 -16.78
N SER A 47 1.49 -13.15 -16.16
CA SER A 47 2.15 -11.92 -16.59
C SER A 47 3.24 -11.58 -15.59
N SER A 48 4.36 -11.05 -16.07
CA SER A 48 5.44 -10.50 -15.23
C SER A 48 5.37 -8.98 -15.12
N ARG A 49 4.36 -8.36 -15.74
CA ARG A 49 4.22 -6.90 -15.79
C ARG A 49 3.42 -6.42 -14.58
N PRO A 50 4.01 -5.66 -13.66
CA PRO A 50 3.32 -5.23 -12.44
C PRO A 50 2.14 -4.29 -12.71
N GLU A 51 2.11 -3.63 -13.88
CA GLU A 51 0.97 -2.82 -14.31
C GLU A 51 -0.29 -3.65 -14.56
N ASP A 52 -0.15 -4.94 -14.87
CA ASP A 52 -1.27 -5.82 -15.17
C ASP A 52 -1.87 -6.45 -13.91
N PHE A 53 -1.16 -6.45 -12.78
CA PHE A 53 -1.55 -7.23 -11.59
C PHE A 53 -2.88 -6.81 -10.98
N GLU A 54 -3.26 -5.54 -11.14
CA GLU A 54 -4.54 -5.03 -10.65
C GLU A 54 -5.76 -5.75 -11.26
N ILE A 55 -5.63 -6.34 -12.46
CA ILE A 55 -6.74 -7.02 -13.14
C ILE A 55 -7.07 -8.38 -12.52
N ALA A 56 -6.19 -8.91 -11.65
CA ALA A 56 -6.47 -10.11 -10.88
C ALA A 56 -7.55 -9.86 -9.80
N TYR A 57 -7.77 -8.60 -9.43
CA TYR A 57 -8.66 -8.19 -8.36
C TYR A 57 -9.85 -7.37 -8.89
N ARG A 58 -10.93 -7.30 -8.10
CA ARG A 58 -12.18 -6.62 -8.49
C ARG A 58 -12.69 -5.69 -7.40
N ALA A 59 -13.40 -4.64 -7.83
CA ALA A 59 -14.04 -3.66 -6.94
C ALA A 59 -13.05 -3.12 -5.89
N ASP A 60 -13.44 -3.12 -4.63
CA ASP A 60 -12.65 -2.55 -3.53
C ASP A 60 -11.28 -3.23 -3.36
N ALA A 61 -11.19 -4.55 -3.63
CA ALA A 61 -9.91 -5.26 -3.60
C ALA A 61 -8.91 -4.70 -4.62
N ARG A 62 -9.38 -4.35 -5.84
CA ARG A 62 -8.54 -3.73 -6.86
C ARG A 62 -8.08 -2.34 -6.40
N SER A 63 -8.99 -1.54 -5.86
CA SER A 63 -8.66 -0.21 -5.32
C SER A 63 -7.62 -0.29 -4.20
N ALA A 64 -7.74 -1.27 -3.29
CA ALA A 64 -6.76 -1.53 -2.26
C ALA A 64 -5.40 -1.95 -2.84
N PHE A 65 -5.38 -2.88 -3.80
CA PHE A 65 -4.15 -3.33 -4.44
C PHE A 65 -3.38 -2.16 -5.07
N ILE A 66 -4.06 -1.31 -5.84
CA ILE A 66 -3.47 -0.11 -6.45
C ILE A 66 -2.95 0.86 -5.36
N SER A 67 -3.74 1.09 -4.32
CA SER A 67 -3.34 1.98 -3.22
C SER A 67 -2.07 1.49 -2.53
N LEU A 68 -1.98 0.18 -2.22
CA LEU A 68 -0.81 -0.43 -1.63
C LEU A 68 0.41 -0.39 -2.58
N GLN A 69 0.19 -0.64 -3.88
CA GLN A 69 1.23 -0.51 -4.89
C GLN A 69 1.82 0.91 -4.92
N CYS A 70 0.97 1.94 -4.88
CA CYS A 70 1.41 3.33 -4.80
C CYS A 70 2.27 3.57 -3.55
N PHE A 71 1.79 3.17 -2.37
CA PHE A 71 2.54 3.37 -1.12
C PHE A 71 3.90 2.67 -1.15
N VAL A 72 3.96 1.40 -1.55
CA VAL A 72 5.21 0.63 -1.54
C VAL A 72 6.20 1.15 -2.57
N HIS A 73 5.72 1.65 -3.71
CA HIS A 73 6.58 2.17 -4.77
C HIS A 73 7.11 3.58 -4.46
N GLU A 74 6.27 4.46 -3.91
CA GLU A 74 6.63 5.86 -3.66
C GLU A 74 7.37 6.03 -2.32
N GLU A 75 6.99 5.29 -1.28
CA GLU A 75 7.47 5.44 0.09
C GLU A 75 8.26 4.23 0.60
N GLU A 76 8.97 3.52 -0.28
CA GLU A 76 9.66 2.25 0.02
C GLU A 76 10.50 2.32 1.30
N GLN A 77 11.32 3.37 1.45
CA GLN A 77 12.22 3.51 2.59
C GLN A 77 11.45 3.68 3.91
N TRP A 78 10.38 4.47 3.89
CA TRP A 78 9.53 4.67 5.06
C TRP A 78 8.73 3.41 5.41
N CYS A 79 8.19 2.71 4.40
CA CYS A 79 7.47 1.46 4.57
C CYS A 79 8.29 0.37 5.29
N TYR A 80 9.61 0.33 5.06
CA TYR A 80 10.52 -0.57 5.76
C TYR A 80 11.22 0.06 6.98
N SER A 81 10.82 1.28 7.35
CA SER A 81 11.40 2.05 8.46
C SER A 81 12.93 2.18 8.39
N ARG A 82 13.46 2.33 7.17
CA ARG A 82 14.89 2.47 6.91
C ARG A 82 15.36 3.89 7.21
N GLY A 83 16.57 4.00 7.75
CA GLY A 83 17.23 5.28 8.02
C GLY A 83 17.15 5.72 9.48
N CYS A 84 17.00 7.02 9.69
CA CYS A 84 16.99 7.60 11.03
C CYS A 84 15.61 7.43 11.69
N PRO A 85 15.50 6.85 12.90
CA PRO A 85 14.21 6.63 13.57
C PRO A 85 13.36 7.90 13.68
N ALA A 86 13.97 9.01 14.11
CA ALA A 86 13.27 10.29 14.21
C ALA A 86 12.74 10.79 12.85
N CYS A 87 13.54 10.71 11.77
CA CYS A 87 13.09 11.11 10.44
C CYS A 87 11.95 10.22 9.94
N THR A 88 12.04 8.91 10.14
CA THR A 88 10.96 7.98 9.78
C THR A 88 9.67 8.28 10.53
N THR A 89 9.76 8.52 11.85
CA THR A 89 8.58 8.84 12.67
C THR A 89 7.97 10.18 12.28
N LEU A 90 8.79 11.21 12.05
CA LEU A 90 8.30 12.53 11.62
C LEU A 90 7.67 12.46 10.22
N HIS A 91 8.29 11.72 9.30
CA HIS A 91 7.77 11.53 7.95
C HIS A 91 6.36 10.93 7.92
N THR A 92 5.99 10.11 8.92
CA THR A 92 4.62 9.63 9.07
C THR A 92 3.60 10.76 9.07
N LEU A 93 3.93 11.93 9.64
CA LEU A 93 3.06 13.09 9.77
C LEU A 93 3.22 14.13 8.64
N GLU A 94 4.09 13.89 7.65
CA GLU A 94 4.38 14.88 6.60
C GLU A 94 3.31 14.93 5.49
N THR A 95 2.63 13.82 5.21
CA THR A 95 1.64 13.74 4.12
C THR A 95 0.33 13.09 4.55
N GLU A 96 -0.76 13.42 3.86
CA GLU A 96 -2.06 12.75 4.09
C GLU A 96 -1.93 11.24 3.85
N SER A 97 -1.15 10.84 2.85
CA SER A 97 -0.92 9.45 2.46
C SER A 97 -0.27 8.62 3.57
N THR A 98 0.81 9.12 4.17
CA THR A 98 1.54 8.42 5.23
C THR A 98 0.72 8.33 6.50
N ILE A 99 -0.02 9.39 6.85
CA ILE A 99 -0.94 9.38 8.00
C ILE A 99 -2.06 8.37 7.75
N ARG A 100 -2.70 8.41 6.57
CA ARG A 100 -3.79 7.50 6.22
C ARG A 100 -3.33 6.04 6.26
N LEU A 101 -2.15 5.73 5.73
CA LEU A 101 -1.63 4.35 5.80
C LEU A 101 -1.31 3.94 7.24
N ALA A 102 -0.78 4.84 8.07
CA ALA A 102 -0.53 4.55 9.48
C ALA A 102 -1.82 4.28 10.26
N ILE A 103 -2.89 5.07 10.03
CA ILE A 103 -4.22 4.82 10.62
C ILE A 103 -4.77 3.48 10.13
N THR A 104 -4.73 3.22 8.82
CA THR A 104 -5.21 1.95 8.26
C THR A 104 -4.45 0.75 8.83
N ALA A 105 -3.13 0.82 8.94
CA ALA A 105 -2.30 -0.25 9.50
C ALA A 105 -2.63 -0.52 10.97
N ALA A 106 -2.85 0.53 11.76
CA ALA A 106 -3.27 0.41 13.15
C ALA A 106 -4.66 -0.24 13.28
N LEU A 107 -5.64 0.17 12.46
CA LEU A 107 -6.97 -0.45 12.43
C LEU A 107 -6.93 -1.93 12.02
N LEU A 108 -6.05 -2.31 11.10
CA LEU A 108 -5.82 -3.71 10.71
C LEU A 108 -5.21 -4.53 11.85
N ALA A 109 -4.28 -3.94 12.62
CA ALA A 109 -3.66 -4.58 13.77
C ALA A 109 -4.67 -4.84 14.89
N GLU A 110 -5.54 -3.87 15.21
CA GLU A 110 -6.63 -4.04 16.19
C GLU A 110 -7.60 -5.16 15.80
N SER A 111 -7.89 -5.29 14.50
CA SER A 111 -8.78 -6.35 13.99
C SER A 111 -8.14 -7.74 14.03
N SER A 112 -6.82 -7.81 14.22
CA SER A 112 -6.03 -9.05 14.19
C SER A 112 -5.63 -9.56 15.58
N GLU A 113 -6.00 -8.86 16.66
CA GLU A 113 -5.74 -9.29 18.04
C GLU A 113 -6.50 -10.59 18.35
N SER A 114 -5.85 -11.73 18.11
CA SER A 114 -6.34 -13.04 18.52
C SER A 114 -6.21 -13.17 20.05
N PRO A 115 -7.24 -13.68 20.76
CA PRO A 115 -7.16 -13.93 22.20
C PRO A 115 -6.07 -14.97 22.57
N GLU A 116 -5.56 -15.72 21.59
CA GLU A 116 -4.51 -16.72 21.79
C GLU A 116 -3.11 -16.14 21.56
N GLY A 117 -2.69 -15.24 22.47
CA GLY A 117 -1.31 -15.08 22.97
C GLY A 117 -0.12 -15.08 22.01
N THR A 118 -0.30 -14.85 20.72
CA THR A 118 0.75 -14.95 19.70
C THR A 118 1.48 -13.61 19.54
N GLY A 119 2.30 -13.29 20.55
CA GLY A 119 3.62 -12.66 20.40
C GLY A 119 3.73 -11.17 20.07
N VAL A 120 2.69 -10.47 19.61
CA VAL A 120 2.77 -9.03 19.33
C VAL A 120 2.14 -8.24 20.49
N PRO A 121 2.84 -7.28 21.12
CA PRO A 121 2.24 -6.44 22.15
C PRO A 121 1.08 -5.65 21.55
N SER A 122 0.00 -5.49 22.32
CA SER A 122 -1.15 -4.68 21.89
C SER A 122 -0.69 -3.27 21.56
N LEU A 123 -1.07 -2.81 20.37
CA LEU A 123 -0.79 -1.46 19.86
C LEU A 123 -2.03 -0.56 19.95
N ALA A 124 -3.03 -0.93 20.75
CA ALA A 124 -4.29 -0.20 20.89
C ALA A 124 -4.14 1.27 21.33
N SER A 125 -2.99 1.65 21.93
CA SER A 125 -2.70 3.04 22.30
C SER A 125 -2.20 3.90 21.13
N PHE A 126 -1.83 3.30 20.00
CA PHE A 126 -1.23 4.01 18.88
C PHE A 126 -2.24 4.92 18.15
N LEU A 127 -3.46 4.46 17.90
CA LEU A 127 -4.49 5.30 17.26
C LEU A 127 -4.82 6.56 18.06
N PRO A 128 -5.10 6.49 19.38
CA PRO A 128 -5.28 7.68 20.21
C PRO A 128 -4.06 8.61 20.19
N ALA A 129 -2.84 8.06 20.23
CA ALA A 129 -1.62 8.87 20.18
C ALA A 129 -1.47 9.60 18.83
N LEU A 130 -1.77 8.92 17.72
CA LEU A 130 -1.71 9.50 16.38
C LEU A 130 -2.78 10.57 16.20
N GLN A 131 -3.98 10.36 16.75
CA GLN A 131 -5.04 11.37 16.80
C GLN A 131 -4.55 12.64 17.49
N CYS A 132 -4.08 12.52 18.74
CA CYS A 132 -3.56 13.66 19.49
C CYS A 132 -2.41 14.37 18.75
N ALA A 133 -1.52 13.62 18.10
CA ALA A 133 -0.42 14.20 17.32
C ALA A 133 -0.93 15.03 16.12
N THR A 134 -1.90 14.50 15.36
CA THR A 134 -2.47 15.21 14.21
C THR A 134 -3.33 16.42 14.61
N GLU A 135 -4.07 16.34 15.72
CA GLU A 135 -4.89 17.45 16.22
C GLU A 135 -4.04 18.58 16.79
N ALA A 136 -2.90 18.24 17.43
CA ALA A 136 -1.95 19.21 17.95
C ALA A 136 -1.08 19.85 16.86
N ASP A 137 -1.03 19.27 15.66
CA ASP A 137 -0.25 19.79 14.55
C ASP A 137 -0.92 21.04 13.93
N PRO A 138 -0.24 22.20 13.89
CA PRO A 138 -0.79 23.43 13.34
C PRO A 138 -1.17 23.36 11.84
N PHE A 139 -0.55 22.47 11.07
CA PHE A 139 -0.82 22.30 9.65
C PHE A 139 -2.09 21.50 9.40
N TRP A 140 -2.30 20.40 10.14
CA TRP A 140 -3.46 19.53 9.97
C TRP A 140 -4.70 20.05 10.69
N GLY A 141 -4.55 20.45 11.96
CA GLY A 141 -5.62 20.98 12.79
C GLY A 141 -6.68 19.95 13.24
N PRO A 142 -7.65 20.38 14.07
CA PRO A 142 -8.55 19.49 14.80
C PRO A 142 -9.60 18.77 13.92
N GLN A 143 -9.88 19.28 12.72
CA GLN A 143 -10.85 18.66 11.80
C GLN A 143 -10.21 17.59 10.90
N PHE A 144 -8.88 17.45 10.93
CA PHE A 144 -8.18 16.50 10.08
C PHE A 144 -8.59 15.07 10.40
N TRP A 145 -8.64 14.70 11.68
CA TRP A 145 -8.82 13.32 12.09
C TRP A 145 -10.12 12.68 11.59
N GLU A 146 -11.27 13.33 11.81
CA GLU A 146 -12.59 12.77 11.48
C GLU A 146 -12.71 12.40 9.99
N HIS A 147 -12.28 13.30 9.11
CA HIS A 147 -12.31 13.09 7.66
C HIS A 147 -11.36 11.97 7.20
N HIS A 148 -10.15 11.92 7.77
CA HIS A 148 -9.13 10.97 7.33
C HIS A 148 -9.28 9.59 7.96
N HIS A 149 -9.83 9.50 9.16
CA HIS A 149 -10.20 8.25 9.79
C HIS A 149 -11.26 7.50 8.98
N GLY A 150 -12.28 8.20 8.45
CA GLY A 150 -13.28 7.59 7.56
C GLY A 150 -12.67 7.00 6.29
N LYS A 151 -11.76 7.74 5.64
CA LYS A 151 -11.00 7.25 4.48
C LYS A 151 -10.10 6.06 4.82
N ALA A 152 -9.43 6.10 5.97
CA ALA A 152 -8.56 5.02 6.43
C ALA A 152 -9.35 3.74 6.76
N SER A 153 -10.55 3.88 7.33
CA SER A 153 -11.49 2.77 7.57
C SER A 153 -11.96 2.16 6.25
N ALA A 154 -12.33 2.98 5.26
CA ALA A 154 -12.71 2.47 3.95
C ALA A 154 -11.55 1.73 3.25
N LEU A 155 -10.32 2.21 3.41
CA LEU A 155 -9.13 1.51 2.90
C LEU A 155 -8.89 0.19 3.65
N ARG A 156 -9.06 0.14 4.97
CA ARG A 156 -9.01 -1.11 5.76
C ARG A 156 -10.00 -2.13 5.21
N ASP A 157 -11.25 -1.73 4.99
CA ASP A 157 -12.29 -2.63 4.49
C ASP A 157 -11.96 -3.14 3.08
N SER A 158 -11.41 -2.26 2.24
CA SER A 158 -10.91 -2.62 0.90
C SER A 158 -9.72 -3.59 0.97
N ILE A 159 -8.83 -3.45 1.96
CA ILE A 159 -7.72 -4.39 2.21
C ILE A 159 -8.25 -5.74 2.69
N HIS A 160 -9.29 -5.80 3.52
CA HIS A 160 -9.94 -7.08 3.86
C HIS A 160 -10.54 -7.75 2.63
N ALA A 161 -11.19 -6.99 1.75
CA ALA A 161 -11.68 -7.53 0.48
C ALA A 161 -10.53 -8.07 -0.41
N LEU A 162 -9.37 -7.41 -0.40
CA LEU A 162 -8.16 -7.87 -1.08
C LEU A 162 -7.62 -9.18 -0.47
N ILE A 163 -7.53 -9.28 0.87
CA ILE A 163 -7.12 -10.50 1.56
C ILE A 163 -8.03 -11.67 1.18
N GLN A 164 -9.36 -11.44 1.16
CA GLN A 164 -10.32 -12.45 0.77
C GLN A 164 -10.10 -12.91 -0.68
N GLN A 165 -10.07 -11.99 -1.65
CA GLN A 165 -9.87 -12.35 -3.05
C GLN A 165 -8.49 -12.98 -3.31
N ALA A 166 -7.45 -12.59 -2.57
CA ALA A 166 -6.15 -13.22 -2.63
C ALA A 166 -6.20 -14.69 -2.17
N SER A 167 -6.96 -15.00 -1.11
CA SER A 167 -7.15 -16.38 -0.67
C SER A 167 -7.92 -17.24 -1.67
N GLU A 168 -8.92 -16.67 -2.35
CA GLU A 168 -9.66 -17.32 -3.44
C GLU A 168 -8.74 -17.59 -4.64
N LEU A 169 -7.92 -16.61 -5.00
CA LEU A 169 -6.96 -16.71 -6.09
C LEU A 169 -5.88 -17.76 -5.81
N GLU A 170 -5.38 -17.81 -4.57
CA GLU A 170 -4.43 -18.83 -4.10
C GLU A 170 -5.02 -20.24 -4.21
N ALA A 171 -6.28 -20.43 -3.82
CA ALA A 171 -6.96 -21.72 -3.97
C ALA A 171 -7.06 -22.15 -5.44
N LEU A 172 -7.29 -21.22 -6.37
CA LEU A 172 -7.34 -21.50 -7.82
C LEU A 172 -5.96 -21.84 -8.39
N VAL A 173 -4.91 -21.16 -7.93
CA VAL A 173 -3.52 -21.40 -8.37
C VAL A 173 -3.00 -22.74 -7.85
N LEU A 174 -3.36 -23.13 -6.63
CA LEU A 174 -2.90 -24.37 -5.98
C LEU A 174 -3.76 -25.61 -6.32
N SER A 175 -4.95 -25.42 -6.88
CA SER A 175 -5.84 -26.54 -7.24
C SER A 175 -5.20 -27.47 -8.29
N PRO A 176 -5.05 -28.79 -8.02
CA PRO A 176 -4.58 -29.74 -9.01
C PRO A 176 -5.52 -29.76 -10.22
N ARG A 177 -5.01 -29.56 -11.43
CA ARG A 177 -5.83 -29.69 -12.66
C ARG A 177 -6.39 -31.11 -12.77
N PRO A 178 -7.72 -31.33 -12.72
CA PRO A 178 -8.28 -32.62 -13.04
C PRO A 178 -8.24 -32.83 -14.55
N GLY A 179 -7.51 -33.85 -15.01
CA GLY A 179 -7.56 -34.29 -16.41
C GLY A 179 -6.25 -34.15 -17.19
N ARG A 180 -5.27 -34.99 -16.87
CA ARG A 180 -4.44 -35.61 -17.91
C ARG A 180 -4.23 -37.07 -17.53
N SER A 181 -5.01 -37.95 -18.15
CA SER A 181 -4.74 -39.39 -18.12
C SER A 181 -3.30 -39.63 -18.60
N PRO A 182 -2.54 -40.54 -17.97
CA PRO A 182 -1.18 -40.83 -18.38
C PRO A 182 -1.23 -41.61 -19.70
N VAL A 183 -1.09 -40.92 -20.83
CA VAL A 183 -0.57 -41.56 -22.03
C VAL A 183 0.90 -41.81 -21.76
N GLN A 184 1.22 -43.06 -21.45
CA GLN A 184 2.59 -43.54 -21.33
C GLN A 184 3.31 -43.32 -22.65
N SER A 185 4.35 -42.50 -22.63
CA SER A 185 5.47 -42.55 -23.57
C SER A 185 6.69 -41.97 -22.86
N PRO A 186 7.86 -42.63 -22.92
CA PRO A 186 9.00 -42.30 -22.08
C PRO A 186 9.84 -41.15 -22.66
N ASP A 187 10.67 -40.59 -21.78
CA ASP A 187 11.76 -39.64 -22.03
C ASP A 187 11.40 -38.19 -22.38
N ARG A 188 11.36 -37.35 -21.34
CA ARG A 188 12.27 -36.18 -21.21
C ARG A 188 12.21 -35.55 -19.82
N SER A 189 13.36 -35.58 -19.15
CA SER A 189 13.93 -34.70 -18.11
C SER A 189 13.00 -33.78 -17.27
N PRO A 190 13.19 -33.73 -15.94
CA PRO A 190 12.33 -32.95 -15.05
C PRO A 190 12.61 -31.44 -15.14
N THR A 191 11.65 -30.67 -15.63
CA THR A 191 11.58 -29.23 -15.37
C THR A 191 11.14 -29.01 -13.94
N LYS A 192 12.00 -28.34 -13.17
CA LYS A 192 11.86 -28.00 -11.75
C LYS A 192 10.56 -27.24 -11.49
N SER A 193 9.65 -27.85 -10.71
CA SER A 193 8.55 -27.16 -10.04
C SER A 193 9.15 -26.10 -9.11
N LYS A 194 8.84 -24.82 -9.35
CA LYS A 194 9.21 -23.75 -8.42
C LYS A 194 8.30 -23.84 -7.20
N THR A 195 8.79 -24.49 -6.15
CA THR A 195 8.26 -24.33 -4.80
C THR A 195 8.40 -22.87 -4.41
N LEU A 196 7.29 -22.20 -4.07
CA LEU A 196 7.29 -20.86 -3.49
C LEU A 196 7.87 -20.95 -2.07
N ASN A 197 9.20 -20.96 -1.97
CA ASN A 197 9.89 -20.83 -0.69
C ASN A 197 10.03 -19.34 -0.37
N PHE A 198 9.33 -18.93 0.68
CA PHE A 198 9.45 -17.62 1.30
C PHE A 198 10.77 -17.53 2.07
N GLU A 199 11.72 -16.77 1.54
CA GLU A 199 12.87 -16.27 2.30
C GLU A 199 12.97 -14.76 2.09
N LEU A 200 12.84 -14.02 3.20
CA LEU A 200 12.99 -12.57 3.27
C LEU A 200 14.46 -12.21 2.97
N ARG A 201 14.79 -11.97 1.69
CA ARG A 201 16.13 -11.51 1.30
C ARG A 201 16.28 -10.02 1.56
N THR A 202 17.07 -9.69 2.56
CA THR A 202 17.66 -8.37 2.76
C THR A 202 18.59 -8.05 1.57
N ALA A 203 18.21 -7.07 0.76
CA ALA A 203 19.00 -6.65 -0.39
C ALA A 203 20.19 -5.78 0.05
N SER A 204 21.39 -6.33 -0.15
CA SER A 204 22.67 -5.63 -0.13
C SER A 204 22.79 -4.66 -1.31
N SER A 205 23.29 -3.46 -1.03
CA SER A 205 23.50 -2.33 -1.96
C SER A 205 24.37 -2.64 -3.19
N PRO A 206 24.21 -1.85 -4.26
CA PRO A 206 25.32 -1.39 -5.07
C PRO A 206 25.58 0.09 -4.83
N THR A 207 26.82 0.39 -4.46
CA THR A 207 27.46 1.69 -4.52
C THR A 207 27.38 2.30 -5.91
N ASN A 208 26.99 3.57 -6.02
CA ASN A 208 27.50 4.44 -7.08
C ASN A 208 27.56 5.89 -6.61
N THR A 209 28.80 6.38 -6.56
CA THR A 209 29.23 7.76 -6.37
C THR A 209 29.00 8.57 -7.64
N ARG A 210 28.52 9.81 -7.50
CA ARG A 210 28.93 10.95 -8.34
C ARG A 210 28.55 12.28 -7.66
N SER A 211 29.57 13.07 -7.34
CA SER A 211 29.51 14.51 -7.08
C SER A 211 29.21 15.27 -8.39
N SER A 212 28.97 16.57 -8.49
CA SER A 212 29.06 17.75 -7.61
C SER A 212 28.31 18.90 -8.32
N ASP A 213 28.16 20.01 -7.59
CA ASP A 213 28.16 21.42 -8.03
C ASP A 213 26.83 22.19 -8.04
N CYS A 214 26.81 23.15 -7.11
CA CYS A 214 25.96 24.33 -7.05
C CYS A 214 26.44 25.37 -8.07
N GLU A 215 25.55 26.24 -8.56
CA GLU A 215 25.68 27.72 -8.59
C GLU A 215 24.41 28.39 -9.15
N ASP A 216 23.88 29.31 -8.33
CA ASP A 216 23.24 30.61 -8.59
C ASP A 216 22.23 30.89 -9.73
N GLY A 217 21.00 31.20 -9.27
CA GLY A 217 20.34 32.48 -9.57
C GLY A 217 19.59 32.62 -10.90
N LYS A 218 18.29 32.24 -10.94
CA LYS A 218 17.16 33.00 -11.55
C LYS A 218 15.86 32.17 -11.61
N SER A 219 14.75 32.85 -11.31
CA SER A 219 13.33 32.44 -11.39
C SER A 219 12.86 31.31 -10.47
N LEU A 220 11.80 31.58 -9.71
CA LEU A 220 11.04 30.57 -8.96
C LEU A 220 10.77 29.36 -9.88
N PRO A 221 11.12 28.14 -9.46
CA PRO A 221 10.89 26.96 -10.29
C PRO A 221 9.39 26.85 -10.52
N ARG A 222 8.97 26.87 -11.79
CA ARG A 222 7.59 26.52 -12.15
C ARG A 222 7.37 25.11 -11.64
N LEU A 223 6.58 24.99 -10.57
CA LEU A 223 6.21 23.70 -9.99
C LEU A 223 5.49 22.90 -11.08
N SER A 224 6.23 22.01 -11.72
CA SER A 224 5.66 21.06 -12.66
C SER A 224 4.84 20.06 -11.85
N PRO A 225 3.58 19.79 -12.19
CA PRO A 225 2.79 18.80 -11.49
C PRO A 225 3.54 17.47 -11.50
N SER A 226 3.64 16.85 -10.32
CA SER A 226 4.30 15.55 -10.15
C SER A 226 3.64 14.51 -11.05
N PRO A 227 4.34 13.42 -11.39
CA PRO A 227 3.74 12.28 -12.08
C PRO A 227 2.45 11.80 -11.38
N LEU A 228 2.42 11.81 -10.05
CA LEU A 228 1.25 11.52 -9.23
C LEU A 228 0.10 12.52 -9.49
N ALA A 229 0.37 13.82 -9.46
CA ALA A 229 -0.65 14.83 -9.74
C ALA A 229 -1.22 14.67 -11.16
N LYS A 230 -0.38 14.30 -12.13
CA LYS A 230 -0.81 14.00 -13.51
C LYS A 230 -1.66 12.73 -13.56
N GLN A 231 -1.30 11.69 -12.82
CA GLN A 231 -2.05 10.43 -12.77
C GLN A 231 -3.38 10.60 -12.03
N GLN A 232 -3.41 11.30 -10.90
CA GLN A 232 -4.62 11.65 -10.17
C GLN A 232 -5.57 12.49 -11.04
N LEU A 233 -5.04 13.48 -11.77
CA LEU A 233 -5.84 14.24 -12.74
C LEU A 233 -6.36 13.38 -13.89
N ARG A 234 -5.61 12.36 -14.34
CA ARG A 234 -6.08 11.43 -15.36
C ARG A 234 -7.21 10.54 -14.84
N LEU A 235 -7.01 9.93 -13.67
CA LEU A 235 -8.01 9.06 -13.03
C LEU A 235 -9.28 9.83 -12.68
N ASP A 236 -9.16 11.06 -12.18
CA ASP A 236 -10.30 11.94 -11.89
C ASP A 236 -11.09 12.29 -13.16
N ARG A 237 -10.41 12.53 -14.30
CA ARG A 237 -11.08 12.73 -15.60
C ARG A 237 -11.79 11.47 -16.08
N GLU A 238 -11.16 10.31 -15.97
CA GLU A 238 -11.73 9.02 -16.35
C GLU A 238 -12.96 8.68 -15.49
N GLN A 239 -12.88 8.90 -14.17
CA GLN A 239 -13.98 8.73 -13.24
C GLN A 239 -15.17 9.63 -13.61
N ARG A 240 -14.94 10.93 -13.85
CA ARG A 240 -16.01 11.86 -14.25
C ARG A 240 -16.64 11.46 -15.58
N ALA A 241 -15.85 10.98 -16.55
CA ALA A 241 -16.37 10.51 -17.82
C ALA A 241 -17.27 9.26 -17.66
N LEU A 242 -16.84 8.30 -16.82
CA LEU A 242 -17.62 7.09 -16.54
C LEU A 242 -18.93 7.42 -15.81
N VAL A 243 -18.88 8.27 -14.80
CA VAL A 243 -20.07 8.74 -14.07
C VAL A 243 -21.01 9.48 -15.01
N SER A 244 -20.50 10.40 -15.83
CA SER A 244 -21.33 11.13 -16.81
C SER A 244 -21.99 10.17 -17.81
N ARG A 245 -21.28 9.15 -18.29
CA ARG A 245 -21.84 8.15 -19.20
C ARG A 245 -22.91 7.29 -18.54
N ALA A 246 -22.69 6.87 -17.30
CA ALA A 246 -23.68 6.10 -16.53
C ALA A 246 -24.95 6.93 -16.28
N VAL A 247 -24.80 8.20 -15.89
CA VAL A 247 -25.91 9.14 -15.74
C VAL A 247 -26.68 9.28 -17.05
N TRP A 248 -26.00 9.50 -18.18
CA TRP A 248 -26.66 9.58 -19.49
C TRP A 248 -27.43 8.32 -19.87
N GLN A 249 -26.87 7.13 -19.59
CA GLN A 249 -27.55 5.87 -19.87
C GLN A 249 -28.83 5.73 -19.04
N VAL A 250 -28.79 6.10 -17.76
CA VAL A 250 -29.97 6.10 -16.89
C VAL A 250 -31.01 7.12 -17.36
N TYR A 251 -30.59 8.36 -17.66
CA TYR A 251 -31.50 9.40 -18.11
C TYR A 251 -32.10 9.10 -19.49
N SER A 252 -31.34 8.54 -20.42
CA SER A 252 -31.86 8.12 -21.73
C SER A 252 -32.86 6.97 -21.62
N ALA A 253 -32.65 6.01 -20.72
CA ALA A 253 -33.60 4.92 -20.47
C ALA A 253 -34.92 5.41 -19.84
N VAL A 254 -34.88 6.52 -19.09
CA VAL A 254 -36.06 7.15 -18.46
C VAL A 254 -36.76 8.13 -19.42
N ALA A 255 -36.03 8.78 -20.32
CA ALA A 255 -36.55 9.77 -21.25
C ALA A 255 -37.18 9.19 -22.53
N MET A 256 -36.93 7.90 -22.86
CA MET A 256 -37.56 7.25 -24.00
C MET A 256 -39.01 6.84 -23.67
N PRO A 257 -40.03 7.41 -24.35
CA PRO A 257 -41.42 6.99 -24.15
C PRO A 257 -41.60 5.53 -24.56
N ALA A 258 -42.44 4.79 -23.83
CA ALA A 258 -42.63 3.34 -23.98
C ALA A 258 -43.16 2.87 -25.35
N ALA A 259 -43.39 3.78 -26.30
CA ALA A 259 -43.90 3.49 -27.63
C ALA A 259 -42.81 3.18 -28.69
N GLU A 260 -41.52 3.27 -28.33
CA GLU A 260 -40.39 2.97 -29.24
C GLU A 260 -39.42 1.91 -28.68
N ARG A 261 -39.89 0.99 -27.84
CA ARG A 261 -39.13 -0.22 -27.46
C ARG A 261 -39.53 -1.42 -28.30
#